data_AF-A0A817V5A4-F1
#
_entry.id   AF-A0A817V5A4-F1
#
_cell.length_a   1.000
_cell.length_b   1.000
_cell.length_c   1.000
_cell.angle_alpha   90.00
_cell.angle_beta   90.00
_cell.angle_gamma   90.00
#
_symmetry.space_group_name_H-M   'P 1'
#
loop_
_entity.id
_entity.type
_entity.pdbx_description
1 polymer ?
#
loop_
_entity_poly.entity_id
_entity_poly.type
_entity_poly.pdbx_seq_one_letter_code
_entity_poly.pdbx_strand_id
1 'polypeptide(L)'
;MEQYKIYILYSEVEEAIRTLKKNKSPGSDGTAAEMLQTGCEALARQIHELSNRAWYEGTIPEEWEKSILVPIPKKGDLSECANYRT
;
A
#
# COMPACT_ATOMS: atom_id res chain seq x y z
N MET A 1 -29.18 -8.45 12.97
CA MET A 1 -27.98 -9.11 12.41
C MET A 1 -26.81 -8.19 12.70
N GLU A 2 -26.15 -8.44 13.82
CA GLU A 2 -24.97 -7.67 14.22
C GLU A 2 -23.80 -8.32 13.50
N GLN A 3 -23.48 -7.79 12.32
CA GLN A 3 -22.37 -8.27 11.53
C GLN A 3 -21.10 -7.95 12.33
N TYR A 4 -20.41 -8.99 12.81
CA TYR A 4 -19.17 -8.88 13.57
C TYR A 4 -18.24 -7.89 12.87
N LYS A 5 -18.08 -6.68 13.45
CA LYS A 5 -17.11 -5.69 13.00
C LYS A 5 -15.73 -6.23 13.38
N ILE A 6 -15.11 -6.94 12.45
CA ILE A 6 -13.71 -7.33 12.55
C ILE A 6 -12.92 -6.03 12.40
N TYR A 7 -12.30 -5.59 13.49
CA TYR A 7 -11.35 -4.47 13.49
C TYR A 7 -9.98 -5.01 13.12
N ILE A 8 -9.20 -4.18 12.42
CA ILE A 8 -7.79 -4.47 12.15
C ILE A 8 -7.06 -4.32 13.48
N LEU A 9 -6.35 -5.35 13.93
CA LEU A 9 -5.58 -5.32 15.16
C LEU A 9 -4.28 -4.54 14.95
N TYR A 10 -3.80 -3.87 16.00
CA TYR A 10 -2.54 -3.14 15.94
C TYR A 10 -1.36 -4.07 15.58
N SER A 11 -1.35 -5.29 16.13
CA SER A 11 -0.35 -6.31 15.82
C SER A 11 -0.34 -6.73 14.35
N GLU A 12 -1.49 -6.72 13.66
CA GLU A 12 -1.56 -7.02 12.23
C GLU A 12 -0.90 -5.91 11.41
N VAL A 13 -1.08 -4.65 11.83
CA VAL A 13 -0.42 -3.50 11.19
C VAL A 13 1.09 -3.54 11.41
N GLU A 14 1.55 -3.84 12.63
CA GLU A 14 2.97 -4.01 12.92
C GLU A 14 3.59 -5.14 12.10
N GLU A 15 2.91 -6.28 12.00
CA GLU A 15 3.34 -7.40 11.17
C GLU A 15 3.41 -7.01 9.69
N ALA A 16 2.38 -6.33 9.18
CA ALA A 16 2.30 -5.89 7.80
C ALA A 16 3.48 -4.95 7.47
N ILE A 17 3.73 -3.94 8.30
CA ILE A 17 4.86 -3.02 8.13
C ILE A 17 6.18 -3.79 8.13
N ARG A 18 6.38 -4.68 9.11
CA ARG A 18 7.62 -5.47 9.25
C ARG A 18 7.89 -6.37 8.05
N THR A 19 6.84 -6.90 7.42
CA THR A 19 6.93 -7.86 6.31
C THR A 19 6.92 -7.22 4.92
N LEU A 20 6.82 -5.89 4.81
CA LEU A 20 6.92 -5.18 3.54
C LEU A 20 8.21 -5.54 2.79
N LYS A 21 8.08 -5.76 1.48
CA LYS A 21 9.23 -6.06 0.61
C LYS A 21 10.07 -4.80 0.41
N LYS A 22 11.35 -4.91 0.71
CA LYS A 22 12.37 -3.88 0.46
C LYS A 22 12.72 -3.77 -1.02
N ASN A 23 13.34 -2.65 -1.40
CA ASN A 23 13.81 -2.31 -2.74
C ASN A 23 12.70 -2.36 -3.79
N LYS A 24 11.50 -1.89 -3.40
CA LYS A 24 10.37 -1.69 -4.31
C LYS A 24 10.23 -0.20 -4.60
N SER A 25 9.62 0.11 -5.75
CA SER A 25 9.32 1.49 -6.09
C SER A 25 8.43 2.11 -5.01
N PRO A 26 8.72 3.35 -4.58
CA PRO A 26 7.87 4.05 -3.62
C PRO A 26 6.49 4.35 -4.21
N GLY A 27 5.54 4.70 -3.34
CA GLY A 27 4.26 5.28 -3.75
C GLY A 27 4.42 6.60 -4.51
N SER A 28 3.32 7.13 -5.02
CA SER A 28 3.28 8.45 -5.68
C SER A 28 3.69 9.60 -4.75
N ASP A 29 3.59 9.37 -3.44
CA ASP A 29 4.01 10.26 -2.36
C ASP A 29 5.52 10.17 -2.05
N GLY A 30 6.26 9.27 -2.70
CA GLY A 30 7.67 9.03 -2.44
C GLY A 30 7.95 8.16 -1.21
N THR A 31 6.92 7.60 -0.55
CA THR A 31 7.11 6.75 0.62
C THR A 31 7.57 5.35 0.22
N ALA A 32 8.77 4.97 0.63
CA ALA A 32 9.31 3.63 0.45
C ALA A 32 8.97 2.72 1.64
N ALA A 33 8.94 1.40 1.41
CA ALA A 33 8.69 0.40 2.45
C ALA A 33 9.66 0.53 3.63
N GLU A 34 10.92 0.86 3.35
CA GLU A 34 11.98 1.05 4.33
C GLU A 34 11.71 2.24 5.26
N MET A 35 11.03 3.28 4.77
CA MET A 35 10.65 4.42 5.60
C MET A 35 9.59 4.01 6.62
N LEU A 36 8.63 3.17 6.21
CA LEU A 36 7.62 2.63 7.10
C LEU A 36 8.24 1.67 8.13
N GLN A 37 9.18 0.82 7.69
CA GLN A 37 9.88 -0.14 8.55
C GLN A 37 10.83 0.51 9.57
N THR A 38 11.39 1.67 9.25
CA THR A 38 12.25 2.44 10.17
C THR A 38 11.48 3.52 10.95
N GLY A 39 10.18 3.67 10.67
CA GLY A 39 9.30 4.58 11.40
C GLY A 39 9.18 4.21 12.88
N CYS A 40 8.80 5.20 13.69
CA CYS A 40 8.53 4.97 15.11
C CYS A 40 7.14 4.38 15.36
N GLU A 41 6.90 3.88 16.57
CA GLU A 41 5.61 3.32 17.00
C GLU A 41 4.42 4.28 16.73
N ALA A 42 4.64 5.59 16.85
CA ALA A 42 3.61 6.58 16.55
C ALA A 42 3.13 6.49 15.09
N LEU A 43 4.01 6.20 14.13
CA LEU A 43 3.63 5.99 12.74
C LEU A 43 2.74 4.76 12.58
N ALA A 44 3.11 3.63 13.19
CA ALA A 44 2.32 2.40 13.14
C ALA A 44 0.92 2.61 13.75
N ARG A 45 0.82 3.38 14.84
CA ARG A 45 -0.49 3.73 15.45
C ARG A 45 -1.34 4.59 14.52
N GLN A 46 -0.75 5.59 13.86
CA GLN A 46 -1.47 6.40 12.87
C GLN A 46 -1.97 5.59 11.69
N ILE A 47 -1.16 4.64 11.19
CA ILE A 47 -1.59 3.71 10.12
C ILE A 47 -2.73 2.80 10.60
N HIS A 48 -2.66 2.32 11.84
CA HIS A 48 -3.71 1.49 12.44
C HIS A 48 -5.04 2.22 12.60
N GLU A 49 -5.01 3.46 13.08
CA GLU A 49 -6.18 4.34 13.19
C GLU A 49 -6.77 4.63 11.81
N LEU A 50 -5.93 5.02 10.84
CA LEU A 50 -6.35 5.31 9.47
C LEU A 50 -7.00 4.10 8.79
N SER A 51 -6.40 2.91 8.95
CA SER A 51 -6.89 1.67 8.35
C SER A 51 -8.24 1.26 8.94
N ASN A 52 -8.40 1.35 10.27
CA ASN A 52 -9.68 1.04 10.90
C ASN A 52 -10.77 2.04 10.54
N ARG A 53 -10.43 3.33 10.42
CA ARG A 53 -11.37 4.34 9.95
C ARG A 53 -11.85 4.04 8.54
N ALA A 54 -10.92 3.76 7.62
CA ALA A 54 -11.26 3.41 6.25
C ALA A 54 -12.15 2.16 6.16
N TRP A 55 -11.85 1.14 6.96
CA TRP A 55 -12.64 -0.09 7.06
C TRP A 55 -14.05 0.16 7.61
N TYR A 56 -14.16 0.96 8.69
CA TYR A 56 -15.42 1.24 9.36
C TYR A 56 -16.36 2.11 8.51
N GLU A 57 -15.81 3.15 7.87
CA GLU A 57 -16.56 4.09 7.05
C GLU A 57 -16.86 3.53 5.65
N GLY A 58 -16.16 2.46 5.25
CA GLY A 58 -16.27 1.89 3.91
C GLY A 58 -15.75 2.84 2.81
N THR A 59 -14.89 3.78 3.18
CA THR A 59 -14.29 4.76 2.27
C THR A 59 -12.78 4.74 2.43
N ILE A 60 -12.05 4.86 1.34
CA ILE A 60 -10.59 4.94 1.35
C ILE A 60 -10.15 6.37 1.02
N PRO A 61 -8.96 6.81 1.50
CA PRO A 61 -8.37 8.07 1.06
C PRO A 61 -8.23 8.12 -0.46
N GLU A 62 -8.49 9.27 -1.08
CA GLU A 62 -8.36 9.47 -2.53
C GLU A 62 -6.92 9.18 -3.01
N GLU A 63 -5.94 9.44 -2.15
CA GLU A 63 -4.53 9.13 -2.39
C GLU A 63 -4.28 7.63 -2.58
N TRP A 64 -5.07 6.76 -1.91
CA TRP A 64 -4.94 5.30 -2.04
C TRP A 64 -5.54 4.77 -3.34
N GLU A 65 -6.39 5.56 -4.01
CA GLU A 65 -6.95 5.23 -5.32
C GLU A 65 -5.99 5.53 -6.48
N LYS A 66 -4.92 6.30 -6.21
CA LYS A 66 -3.98 6.77 -7.22
C LYS A 66 -2.77 5.83 -7.31
N SER A 67 -2.39 5.44 -8.53
CA SER A 67 -1.16 4.69 -8.79
C SER A 67 -0.42 5.21 -10.02
N ILE A 68 0.91 5.09 -10.01
CA ILE A 68 1.76 5.45 -11.15
C ILE A 68 2.03 4.19 -11.97
N LEU A 69 1.52 4.16 -13.20
CA LEU A 69 1.84 3.10 -14.15
C LEU A 69 3.04 3.51 -15.01
N VAL A 70 4.11 2.72 -14.94
CA VAL A 70 5.29 2.89 -15.80
C VAL A 70 5.40 1.69 -16.74
N PRO A 71 5.12 1.85 -18.05
CA PRO A 71 5.29 0.77 -19.02
C PRO A 71 6.77 0.37 -19.13
N ILE A 72 7.08 -0.90 -18.86
CA ILE A 72 8.44 -1.42 -18.98
C ILE A 72 8.55 -2.19 -20.30
N PRO A 73 9.36 -1.71 -21.28
CA PRO A 73 9.50 -2.37 -22.56
C PRO A 73 10.21 -3.73 -22.43
N LYS A 74 9.73 -4.72 -23.18
CA LYS A 74 10.43 -5.97 -23.47
C LYS A 74 11.09 -5.85 -24.85
N LYS A 75 11.85 -6.88 -25.24
CA LYS A 75 12.40 -6.99 -26.60
C LYS A 75 11.26 -7.21 -27.60
N GLY A 76 11.26 -6.49 -28.72
CA GLY A 76 10.24 -6.60 -29.77
C GLY A 76 9.92 -5.23 -30.36
N ASP A 77 8.83 -5.15 -31.10
CA ASP A 77 8.27 -3.90 -31.61
C ASP A 77 7.54 -3.15 -30.48
N LEU A 78 7.99 -1.93 -30.16
CA LEU A 78 7.41 -1.12 -29.08
C LEU A 78 6.05 -0.51 -29.44
N SER A 79 5.59 -0.62 -30.69
CA SER A 79 4.23 -0.26 -31.06
C SER A 79 3.19 -1.33 -30.67
N GLU A 80 3.62 -2.55 -30.34
CA GLU A 80 2.74 -3.64 -29.92
C GLU A 80 2.64 -3.73 -28.39
N CYS A 81 1.42 -3.63 -27.84
CA CYS A 81 1.19 -3.72 -26.39
C CYS A 81 1.72 -5.02 -25.75
N ALA A 82 1.76 -6.13 -26.49
CA ALA A 82 2.27 -7.41 -26.02
C ALA A 82 3.76 -7.37 -25.64
N ASN A 83 4.51 -6.41 -26.20
CA ASN A 83 5.93 -6.22 -25.96
C ASN A 83 6.23 -5.35 -24.73
N TYR A 84 5.26 -5.17 -23.82
CA TYR A 84 5.46 -4.54 -22.50
C TYR A 84 5.25 -5.55 -21.37
N ARG A 85 5.84 -5.27 -20.19
CA ARG A 85 5.55 -6.04 -18.96
C ARG A 85 4.17 -5.63 -18.44
N THR A 86 3.36 -6.65 -18.15
CA THR A 86 2.08 -6.60 -17.44
C THR A 86 2.27 -7.21 -16.07
#